data_AF-A0A1E3HVH4-F1
#
_entry.id   AF-A0A1E3HVH4-F1
#
_cell.length_a   1.000
_cell.length_b   1.000
_cell.length_c   1.000
_cell.angle_alpha   90.00
_cell.angle_beta   90.00
_cell.angle_gamma   90.00
#
_symmetry.space_group_name_H-M   'P 1'
#
loop_
_entity.id
_entity.type
_entity.pdbx_description
1 polymer ?
#
loop_
_entity_poly.entity_id
_entity_poly.type
_entity_poly.pdbx_seq_one_letter_code
_entity_poly.pdbx_strand_id
1 'polypeptide(L)'
;MKEDESRDKNRSSGSTQAPPKNAPGSPTSPTSPTISEANTLVSQLSPRSDAYTVVTPDLISEYEANFWYHGISVDPPKLMWRSDLETNPFPTPQRGDRFFKVPTKTAHGVFNTPLNSVWDTVAPRIIASIKSHNLQYSALKAVRFSTRFSTLQDEDETFGPVVVWIAVRPNTTNAGAVRDATPDILGILASANVTGIVVEWYEGSVQKLAGQPLMRVEESISLSFGLNHPFNTGLGIPIARQSDDAQGTITFLFREVKDGNGYPSDRTLAVTNKHVASVDALTTYEFNEADPQHILVCGERRFARAVVEIENSVNNAFRDAVILTRKLKRMESTSDGQNSVAAQRQRSALNDKNEDIVTLQTLLTKVQSDWEAGELREFGLVDWAPEISVRVDNRHYTRDIATFAVDGAKLENFEGNIVDLGNQYRVTELEDFFWPVTAVRNGRTIPDNLQLPIRRALPRRLVINPDTEDQNGEPLYIVAKYGNTTKLTLGRYSGMEAYTCTNLGLESREVAVYNYSKFSGNFSEHGDSGSLIFTGDGDGLAMLHSGMSRGMGNHVTFGTPLWWVIEQILGKYPSAEFYGITLD
;
A
#
# COMPACT_ATOMS: atom_id res chain seq x y z
N MET A 1 -42.32 -38.69 49.06
CA MET A 1 -43.49 -37.95 49.59
C MET A 1 -43.40 -36.57 48.99
N LYS A 2 -44.21 -36.28 47.95
CA LYS A 2 -45.56 -35.65 48.06
C LYS A 2 -45.43 -34.23 48.62
N GLU A 3 -45.95 -33.16 48.05
CA GLU A 3 -47.01 -32.88 47.06
C GLU A 3 -46.81 -31.40 46.67
N ASP A 4 -46.95 -30.99 45.41
CA ASP A 4 -48.20 -30.49 44.77
C ASP A 4 -48.67 -29.14 45.36
N GLU A 5 -48.66 -28.06 44.55
CA GLU A 5 -49.85 -27.46 43.89
C GLU A 5 -50.70 -26.61 44.86
N SER A 6 -51.28 -25.45 44.55
CA SER A 6 -51.51 -24.69 43.32
C SER A 6 -52.18 -23.34 43.69
N ARG A 7 -52.28 -22.42 42.72
CA ARG A 7 -53.42 -21.48 42.47
C ARG A 7 -53.68 -20.33 43.47
N ASP A 8 -54.15 -19.13 43.08
CA ASP A 8 -54.38 -18.43 41.81
C ASP A 8 -54.89 -17.00 42.16
N LYS A 9 -54.83 -16.10 41.16
CA LYS A 9 -55.64 -14.87 40.96
C LYS A 9 -55.33 -13.57 41.73
N ASN A 10 -54.91 -12.60 40.91
CA ASN A 10 -55.69 -11.44 40.45
C ASN A 10 -55.00 -10.06 40.53
N ARG A 11 -54.69 -9.56 39.32
CA ARG A 11 -55.02 -8.23 38.77
C ARG A 11 -54.39 -6.95 39.35
N SER A 12 -53.97 -6.16 38.36
CA SER A 12 -54.02 -4.69 38.28
C SER A 12 -52.69 -3.98 38.45
N SER A 13 -52.09 -3.72 37.30
CA SER A 13 -51.22 -2.60 36.94
C SER A 13 -51.54 -1.29 37.68
N GLY A 14 -50.51 -0.65 38.22
CA GLY A 14 -50.52 0.71 38.72
C GLY A 14 -49.10 1.17 38.99
N SER A 15 -48.62 2.10 38.17
CA SER A 15 -47.28 2.67 38.14
C SER A 15 -46.94 3.49 39.39
N THR A 16 -45.69 3.47 39.85
CA THR A 16 -45.03 4.69 40.36
C THR A 16 -43.53 4.64 40.10
N GLN A 17 -43.05 5.70 39.47
CA GLN A 17 -41.71 5.94 38.95
C GLN A 17 -40.85 6.72 39.96
N ALA A 18 -39.55 6.39 40.05
CA ALA A 18 -38.45 7.28 40.41
C ALA A 18 -37.13 6.66 39.87
N PRO A 19 -36.05 7.42 39.59
CA PRO A 19 -35.49 7.57 38.24
C PRO A 19 -34.11 6.89 38.05
N PRO A 20 -33.64 6.69 36.80
CA PRO A 20 -32.24 6.41 36.53
C PRO A 20 -31.48 7.63 36.02
N LYS A 21 -30.25 7.75 36.53
CA LYS A 21 -29.17 8.60 36.05
C LYS A 21 -28.56 8.02 34.76
N ASN A 22 -28.37 8.89 33.78
CA ASN A 22 -27.34 8.96 32.74
C ASN A 22 -26.72 7.66 32.21
N ALA A 23 -27.10 7.31 30.97
CA ALA A 23 -26.33 6.46 30.06
C ALA A 23 -25.89 7.31 28.83
N PRO A 24 -24.68 7.10 28.28
CA PRO A 24 -24.15 7.84 27.14
C PRO A 24 -24.85 7.44 25.83
N GLY A 25 -25.01 8.42 24.94
CA GLY A 25 -25.88 8.36 23.76
C GLY A 25 -25.48 7.33 22.71
N SER A 26 -26.51 6.72 22.14
CA SER A 26 -26.45 5.89 20.94
C SER A 26 -26.13 6.74 19.69
N PRO A 27 -25.42 6.18 18.70
CA PRO A 27 -24.94 6.92 17.55
C PRO A 27 -26.10 7.26 16.62
N THR A 28 -26.20 8.55 16.30
CA THR A 28 -27.05 9.08 15.23
C THR A 28 -26.70 8.39 13.90
N SER A 29 -27.73 7.86 13.26
CA SER A 29 -27.70 7.35 11.89
C SER A 29 -26.98 8.32 10.95
N PRO A 30 -26.08 7.85 10.07
CA PRO A 30 -25.46 8.72 9.10
C PRO A 30 -26.53 9.21 8.13
N THR A 31 -26.69 10.52 8.09
CA THR A 31 -27.40 11.21 7.02
C THR A 31 -26.62 10.97 5.73
N SER A 32 -27.17 10.17 4.82
CA SER A 32 -26.71 10.13 3.42
C SER A 32 -27.47 11.16 2.58
N PRO A 33 -26.95 11.64 1.43
CA PRO A 33 -25.62 11.40 0.87
C PRO A 33 -24.81 12.68 0.61
N THR A 34 -23.50 12.49 0.54
CA THR A 34 -22.54 13.33 -0.17
C THR A 34 -23.13 13.82 -1.50
N ILE A 35 -23.14 15.13 -1.72
CA ILE A 35 -23.39 15.74 -3.03
C ILE A 35 -22.36 15.12 -3.98
N SER A 36 -22.81 14.35 -4.98
CA SER A 36 -21.90 13.70 -5.93
C SER A 36 -21.01 14.73 -6.61
N GLU A 37 -19.74 14.39 -6.87
CA GLU A 37 -18.81 15.27 -7.60
C GLU A 37 -19.37 15.68 -8.97
N ALA A 38 -20.18 14.82 -9.59
CA ALA A 38 -20.96 15.15 -10.77
C ALA A 38 -21.94 16.33 -10.55
N ASN A 39 -22.64 16.40 -9.42
CA ASN A 39 -23.51 17.54 -9.08
C ASN A 39 -22.71 18.84 -8.85
N THR A 40 -21.49 18.72 -8.33
CA THR A 40 -20.56 19.84 -8.18
C THR A 40 -20.07 20.35 -9.53
N LEU A 41 -19.64 19.45 -10.43
CA LEU A 41 -19.17 19.79 -11.78
C LEU A 41 -20.30 20.34 -12.66
N VAL A 42 -21.51 19.77 -12.55
CA VAL A 42 -22.71 20.31 -13.19
C VAL A 42 -22.98 21.72 -12.68
N SER A 43 -22.88 21.99 -11.37
CA SER A 43 -23.08 23.34 -10.83
C SER A 43 -22.02 24.35 -11.29
N GLN A 44 -20.80 23.90 -11.59
CA GLN A 44 -19.71 24.75 -12.09
C GLN A 44 -19.83 25.05 -13.60
N LEU A 45 -20.18 24.04 -14.41
CA LEU A 45 -20.30 24.17 -15.86
C LEU A 45 -21.66 24.71 -16.29
N SER A 46 -22.72 24.47 -15.50
CA SER A 46 -24.08 24.91 -15.82
C SER A 46 -24.21 26.40 -16.13
N PRO A 47 -23.63 27.32 -15.32
CA PRO A 47 -23.74 28.75 -15.56
C PRO A 47 -22.79 29.30 -16.64
N ARG A 48 -21.86 28.49 -17.16
CA ARG A 48 -20.83 28.89 -18.14
C ARG A 48 -21.35 28.72 -19.57
N SER A 49 -21.74 29.81 -20.24
CA SER A 49 -22.26 29.76 -21.62
C SER A 49 -21.24 29.26 -22.65
N ASP A 50 -19.94 29.45 -22.36
CA ASP A 50 -18.83 28.95 -23.16
C ASP A 50 -18.68 27.42 -23.08
N ALA A 51 -19.07 26.79 -21.96
CA ALA A 51 -18.97 25.34 -21.78
C ALA A 51 -19.87 24.53 -22.75
N TYR A 52 -20.92 25.15 -23.29
CA TYR A 52 -21.82 24.54 -24.29
C TYR A 52 -21.44 24.87 -25.74
N THR A 53 -20.52 25.81 -25.93
CA THR A 53 -20.09 26.26 -27.25
C THR A 53 -18.83 25.49 -27.63
N VAL A 54 -18.79 24.93 -28.84
CA VAL A 54 -17.57 24.33 -29.36
C VAL A 54 -16.56 25.45 -29.65
N VAL A 55 -15.43 25.44 -28.96
CA VAL A 55 -14.34 26.41 -29.16
C VAL A 55 -13.21 25.70 -29.89
N THR A 56 -12.65 26.34 -30.94
CA THR A 56 -11.49 25.79 -31.65
C THR A 56 -10.32 25.57 -30.68
N PRO A 57 -9.62 24.42 -30.70
CA PRO A 57 -9.59 23.38 -31.75
C PRO A 57 -10.54 22.19 -31.53
N ASP A 58 -11.43 22.27 -30.55
CA ASP A 58 -12.27 21.14 -30.15
C ASP A 58 -13.43 20.89 -31.11
N LEU A 59 -13.96 19.67 -31.11
CA LEU A 59 -15.07 19.24 -31.97
C LEU A 59 -16.36 18.93 -31.19
N ILE A 60 -16.27 18.90 -29.86
CA ILE A 60 -17.36 18.63 -28.92
C ILE A 60 -17.28 19.68 -27.82
N SER A 61 -18.44 20.07 -27.26
CA SER A 61 -18.48 21.06 -26.17
C SER A 61 -17.82 20.53 -24.89
N GLU A 62 -17.26 21.42 -24.06
CA GLU A 62 -16.69 21.05 -22.76
C GLU A 62 -17.73 20.30 -21.91
N TYR A 63 -18.99 20.72 -21.96
CA TYR A 63 -20.08 20.06 -21.25
C TYR A 63 -20.30 18.62 -21.72
N GLU A 64 -20.47 18.40 -23.02
CA GLU A 64 -20.70 17.06 -23.56
C GLU A 64 -19.49 16.13 -23.34
N ALA A 65 -18.27 16.64 -23.52
CA ALA A 65 -17.06 15.86 -23.30
C ALA A 65 -16.97 15.28 -21.88
N ASN A 66 -17.37 16.05 -20.85
CA ASN A 66 -17.33 15.62 -19.46
C ASN A 66 -18.54 14.76 -19.03
N PHE A 67 -19.70 14.91 -19.67
CA PHE A 67 -20.94 14.26 -19.22
C PHE A 67 -21.46 13.14 -20.12
N TRP A 68 -20.87 12.92 -21.30
CA TRP A 68 -21.32 11.86 -22.22
C TRP A 68 -21.36 10.48 -21.57
N TYR A 69 -20.33 10.13 -20.78
CA TYR A 69 -20.20 8.81 -20.13
C TYR A 69 -20.70 8.78 -18.67
N HIS A 70 -21.46 9.79 -18.25
CA HIS A 70 -21.96 9.90 -16.88
C HIS A 70 -22.69 8.62 -16.44
N GLY A 71 -22.32 8.04 -15.29
CA GLY A 71 -22.96 6.85 -14.72
C GLY A 71 -22.24 5.52 -14.97
N ILE A 72 -21.24 5.46 -15.84
CA ILE A 72 -20.46 4.23 -16.09
C ILE A 72 -19.51 3.90 -14.92
N SER A 73 -18.96 4.92 -14.27
CA SER A 73 -18.12 4.85 -13.07
C SER A 73 -18.26 6.15 -12.27
N VAL A 74 -17.61 6.22 -11.10
CA VAL A 74 -17.54 7.45 -10.28
C VAL A 74 -16.88 8.58 -11.06
N ASP A 75 -15.77 8.28 -11.74
CA ASP A 75 -15.04 9.19 -12.62
C ASP A 75 -14.89 8.54 -14.02
N PRO A 76 -15.83 8.77 -14.94
CA PRO A 76 -15.77 8.21 -16.29
C PRO A 76 -14.81 9.01 -17.19
N PRO A 77 -14.26 8.39 -18.25
CA PRO A 77 -13.38 9.10 -19.18
C PRO A 77 -14.13 10.25 -19.90
N LYS A 78 -13.37 11.19 -20.46
CA LYS A 78 -13.94 12.25 -21.31
C LYS A 78 -14.10 11.79 -22.75
N LEU A 79 -15.23 12.12 -23.36
CA LEU A 79 -15.45 11.87 -24.79
C LEU A 79 -14.56 12.79 -25.62
N MET A 80 -13.84 12.23 -26.59
CA MET A 80 -13.07 13.00 -27.57
C MET A 80 -13.86 13.28 -28.85
N TRP A 81 -14.50 12.23 -29.40
CA TRP A 81 -15.26 12.33 -30.64
C TRP A 81 -16.22 11.14 -30.80
N ARG A 82 -17.36 11.35 -31.49
CA ARG A 82 -18.32 10.30 -31.83
C ARG A 82 -18.90 10.48 -33.23
N SER A 83 -19.20 9.38 -33.90
CA SER A 83 -19.64 9.39 -35.31
C SER A 83 -21.09 9.78 -35.53
N ASP A 84 -21.93 9.71 -34.50
CA ASP A 84 -23.36 10.03 -34.56
C ASP A 84 -23.67 11.46 -34.07
N LEU A 85 -22.66 12.33 -34.04
CA LEU A 85 -22.74 13.69 -33.50
C LEU A 85 -23.93 14.50 -34.07
N GLU A 86 -24.18 14.39 -35.38
CA GLU A 86 -25.26 15.10 -36.07
C GLU A 86 -26.65 14.45 -35.86
N THR A 87 -26.69 13.14 -35.65
CA THR A 87 -27.94 12.36 -35.61
C THR A 87 -28.45 12.09 -34.20
N ASN A 88 -27.61 12.32 -33.18
CA ASN A 88 -27.89 12.01 -31.78
C ASN A 88 -27.40 13.16 -30.90
N PRO A 89 -28.12 14.29 -30.79
CA PRO A 89 -27.67 15.44 -30.02
C PRO A 89 -27.63 15.11 -28.52
N PHE A 90 -26.57 15.56 -27.82
CA PHE A 90 -26.49 15.41 -26.37
C PHE A 90 -27.41 16.44 -25.68
N PRO A 91 -28.22 16.04 -24.68
CA PRO A 91 -29.09 16.97 -23.99
C PRO A 91 -28.26 17.99 -23.20
N THR A 92 -28.49 19.28 -23.45
CA THR A 92 -27.90 20.38 -22.69
C THR A 92 -28.97 21.16 -21.94
N PRO A 93 -28.72 21.58 -20.69
CA PRO A 93 -29.66 22.42 -19.95
C PRO A 93 -29.91 23.75 -20.67
N GLN A 94 -31.17 24.17 -20.72
CA GLN A 94 -31.59 25.47 -21.24
C GLN A 94 -31.59 26.53 -20.13
N ARG A 95 -31.44 27.79 -20.52
CA ARG A 95 -31.44 28.92 -19.58
C ARG A 95 -32.81 29.03 -18.88
N GLY A 96 -32.88 28.61 -17.62
CA GLY A 96 -34.11 28.58 -16.83
C GLY A 96 -34.50 27.20 -16.29
N ASP A 97 -33.79 26.15 -16.69
CA ASP A 97 -34.03 24.78 -16.21
C ASP A 97 -33.68 24.64 -14.72
N ARG A 98 -34.69 24.42 -13.88
CA ARG A 98 -34.54 24.32 -12.42
C ARG A 98 -34.15 22.92 -11.92
N PHE A 99 -34.30 21.89 -12.76
CA PHE A 99 -34.16 20.48 -12.39
C PHE A 99 -33.54 19.59 -13.48
N PHE A 100 -32.68 20.15 -14.35
CA PHE A 100 -32.00 19.36 -15.39
C PHE A 100 -31.15 18.26 -14.74
N LYS A 101 -31.36 17.00 -15.13
CA LYS A 101 -30.56 15.86 -14.70
C LYS A 101 -29.76 15.33 -15.88
N VAL A 102 -28.45 15.16 -15.68
CA VAL A 102 -27.59 14.51 -16.67
C VAL A 102 -28.04 13.04 -16.78
N PRO A 103 -28.25 12.52 -18.00
CA PRO A 103 -28.63 11.13 -18.18
C PRO A 103 -27.52 10.19 -17.66
N THR A 104 -27.91 9.12 -16.98
CA THR A 104 -26.97 8.10 -16.49
C THR A 104 -26.90 6.94 -17.49
N LYS A 105 -25.67 6.51 -17.81
CA LYS A 105 -25.40 5.40 -18.71
C LYS A 105 -24.93 4.16 -17.96
N THR A 106 -25.36 3.00 -18.42
CA THR A 106 -24.78 1.70 -18.04
C THR A 106 -24.16 1.05 -19.27
N ALA A 107 -22.95 0.53 -19.12
CA ALA A 107 -22.24 -0.18 -20.18
C ALA A 107 -22.62 -1.66 -20.17
N HIS A 108 -23.07 -2.17 -21.32
CA HIS A 108 -23.47 -3.57 -21.50
C HIS A 108 -22.61 -4.26 -22.56
N GLY A 109 -22.46 -5.58 -22.43
CA GLY A 109 -21.86 -6.42 -23.45
C GLY A 109 -22.71 -6.44 -24.74
N VAL A 110 -22.05 -6.68 -25.87
CA VAL A 110 -22.69 -6.79 -27.19
C VAL A 110 -22.89 -8.26 -27.52
N PHE A 111 -24.15 -8.71 -27.57
CA PHE A 111 -24.52 -10.09 -27.88
C PHE A 111 -25.57 -10.13 -28.99
N ASN A 112 -25.59 -11.22 -29.75
CA ASN A 112 -26.59 -11.50 -30.80
C ASN A 112 -26.74 -10.38 -31.86
N THR A 113 -25.63 -9.76 -32.25
CA THR A 113 -25.59 -8.73 -33.30
C THR A 113 -24.77 -9.20 -34.50
N PRO A 114 -24.95 -8.64 -35.71
CA PRO A 114 -24.11 -8.97 -36.87
C PRO A 114 -22.60 -8.80 -36.59
N LEU A 115 -22.24 -7.84 -35.73
CA LEU A 115 -20.86 -7.58 -35.33
C LEU A 115 -20.20 -8.79 -34.64
N ASN A 116 -20.95 -9.56 -33.84
CA ASN A 116 -20.41 -10.74 -33.14
C ASN A 116 -19.83 -11.78 -34.10
N SER A 117 -20.46 -11.97 -35.26
CA SER A 117 -20.05 -12.99 -36.25
C SER A 117 -18.81 -12.63 -37.06
N VAL A 118 -18.46 -11.33 -37.13
CA VAL A 118 -17.38 -10.82 -37.97
C VAL A 118 -16.26 -10.13 -37.19
N TRP A 119 -16.39 -10.02 -35.86
CA TRP A 119 -15.48 -9.24 -35.01
C TRP A 119 -14.01 -9.65 -35.18
N ASP A 120 -13.71 -10.94 -35.19
CA ASP A 120 -12.34 -11.47 -35.33
C ASP A 120 -11.68 -11.10 -36.68
N THR A 121 -12.49 -10.78 -37.70
CA THR A 121 -12.00 -10.34 -39.01
C THR A 121 -11.97 -8.81 -39.13
N VAL A 122 -12.95 -8.13 -38.54
CA VAL A 122 -13.11 -6.67 -38.66
C VAL A 122 -12.21 -5.92 -37.69
N ALA A 123 -12.07 -6.36 -36.44
CA ALA A 123 -11.26 -5.67 -35.44
C ALA A 123 -9.78 -5.50 -35.85
N PRO A 124 -9.09 -6.53 -36.41
CA PRO A 124 -7.72 -6.34 -36.92
C PRO A 124 -7.62 -5.32 -38.06
N ARG A 125 -8.63 -5.27 -38.95
CA ARG A 125 -8.68 -4.29 -40.05
C ARG A 125 -8.88 -2.87 -39.52
N ILE A 126 -9.75 -2.71 -38.52
CA ILE A 126 -9.92 -1.43 -37.80
C ILE A 126 -8.59 -1.01 -37.18
N ILE A 127 -7.91 -1.90 -36.45
CA ILE A 127 -6.59 -1.62 -35.85
C ILE A 127 -5.56 -1.20 -36.93
N ALA A 128 -5.53 -1.88 -38.07
CA ALA A 128 -4.65 -1.53 -39.17
C ALA A 128 -4.93 -0.12 -39.72
N SER A 129 -6.22 0.23 -39.86
CA SER A 129 -6.66 1.57 -40.26
C SER A 129 -6.24 2.64 -39.25
N ILE A 130 -6.42 2.38 -37.95
CA ILE A 130 -6.00 3.32 -36.89
C ILE A 130 -4.49 3.57 -36.97
N LYS A 131 -3.70 2.50 -37.19
CA LYS A 131 -2.24 2.61 -37.35
C LYS A 131 -1.83 3.37 -38.61
N SER A 132 -2.55 3.23 -39.74
CA SER A 132 -2.24 3.99 -40.97
C SER A 132 -2.48 5.49 -40.82
N HIS A 133 -3.36 5.89 -39.88
CA HIS A 133 -3.55 7.28 -39.47
C HIS A 133 -2.54 7.76 -38.40
N ASN A 134 -1.52 6.96 -38.08
CA ASN A 134 -0.52 7.22 -37.04
C ASN A 134 -1.11 7.41 -35.63
N LEU A 135 -2.28 6.84 -35.35
CA LEU A 135 -2.93 6.93 -34.05
C LEU A 135 -2.46 5.80 -33.12
N GLN A 136 -2.12 6.16 -31.88
CA GLN A 136 -1.70 5.20 -30.86
C GLN A 136 -2.90 4.73 -30.03
N TYR A 137 -3.61 3.70 -30.48
CA TYR A 137 -4.68 3.09 -29.68
C TYR A 137 -4.14 2.34 -28.46
N SER A 138 -4.92 2.31 -27.39
CA SER A 138 -4.67 1.52 -26.18
C SER A 138 -5.67 0.37 -26.02
N ALA A 139 -6.91 0.53 -26.47
CA ALA A 139 -7.92 -0.52 -26.46
C ALA A 139 -8.96 -0.36 -27.57
N LEU A 140 -9.39 -1.47 -28.17
CA LEU A 140 -10.53 -1.56 -29.09
C LEU A 140 -11.53 -2.56 -28.51
N LYS A 141 -12.79 -2.15 -28.32
CA LYS A 141 -13.86 -3.00 -27.77
C LYS A 141 -15.21 -2.61 -28.35
N ALA A 142 -16.20 -3.48 -28.18
CA ALA A 142 -17.58 -3.21 -28.52
C ALA A 142 -18.39 -3.09 -27.22
N VAL A 143 -19.28 -2.11 -27.15
CA VAL A 143 -20.14 -1.85 -25.99
C VAL A 143 -21.53 -1.45 -26.47
N ARG A 144 -22.55 -1.65 -25.64
CA ARG A 144 -23.87 -1.05 -25.84
C ARG A 144 -24.24 -0.26 -24.60
N PHE A 145 -24.55 1.02 -24.76
CA PHE A 145 -24.97 1.84 -23.63
C PHE A 145 -26.48 1.82 -23.49
N SER A 146 -26.96 1.63 -22.28
CA SER A 146 -28.32 2.03 -21.93
C SER A 146 -28.30 3.40 -21.26
N THR A 147 -29.36 4.18 -21.39
CA THR A 147 -29.48 5.52 -20.81
C THR A 147 -30.76 5.63 -19.98
N ARG A 148 -30.66 6.22 -18.78
CA ARG A 148 -31.78 6.54 -17.89
C ARG A 148 -31.78 8.03 -17.53
N PHE A 149 -32.95 8.67 -17.63
CA PHE A 149 -33.13 10.10 -17.35
C PHE A 149 -33.59 10.39 -15.90
N SER A 150 -33.97 9.36 -15.13
CA SER A 150 -34.42 9.47 -13.73
C SER A 150 -33.93 8.33 -12.83
N THR A 151 -33.86 8.60 -11.52
CA THR A 151 -33.53 7.62 -10.45
C THR A 151 -34.78 6.96 -9.84
N LEU A 152 -35.98 7.29 -10.35
CA LEU A 152 -37.23 6.64 -9.94
C LEU A 152 -37.41 5.34 -10.74
N GLN A 153 -37.93 4.31 -10.08
CA GLN A 153 -37.90 2.91 -10.51
C GLN A 153 -38.78 2.58 -11.74
N ASP A 154 -39.48 3.59 -12.30
CA ASP A 154 -40.57 3.42 -13.27
C ASP A 154 -40.35 4.17 -14.62
N GLU A 155 -39.10 4.55 -14.98
CA GLU A 155 -38.79 5.04 -16.34
C GLU A 155 -38.00 4.00 -17.15
N ASP A 156 -38.40 3.81 -18.41
CA ASP A 156 -37.86 2.80 -19.32
C ASP A 156 -36.40 3.08 -19.70
N GLU A 157 -35.53 2.14 -19.35
CA GLU A 157 -34.14 2.10 -19.79
C GLU A 157 -34.06 1.97 -21.31
N THR A 158 -33.51 2.97 -21.98
CA THR A 158 -33.42 2.97 -23.45
C THR A 158 -32.03 2.53 -23.89
N PHE A 159 -31.97 1.48 -24.71
CA PHE A 159 -30.72 0.99 -25.29
C PHE A 159 -30.33 1.80 -26.53
N GLY A 160 -29.12 2.34 -26.52
CA GLY A 160 -28.49 2.95 -27.67
C GLY A 160 -28.02 1.94 -28.72
N PRO A 161 -27.40 2.43 -29.81
CA PRO A 161 -26.78 1.59 -30.83
C PRO A 161 -25.59 0.82 -30.24
N VAL A 162 -25.10 -0.16 -31.00
CA VAL A 162 -23.81 -0.79 -30.69
C VAL A 162 -22.70 0.22 -30.99
N VAL A 163 -21.76 0.33 -30.06
CA VAL A 163 -20.65 1.28 -30.13
C VAL A 163 -19.34 0.50 -30.25
N VAL A 164 -18.54 0.82 -31.26
CA VAL A 164 -17.11 0.50 -31.29
C VAL A 164 -16.41 1.57 -30.47
N TRP A 165 -15.97 1.19 -29.27
CA TRP A 165 -15.52 2.11 -28.24
C TRP A 165 -13.99 2.07 -28.10
N ILE A 166 -13.32 3.07 -28.65
CA ILE A 166 -11.88 3.07 -28.89
C ILE A 166 -11.19 3.99 -27.89
N ALA A 167 -10.20 3.45 -27.19
CA ALA A 167 -9.31 4.22 -26.34
C ALA A 167 -8.01 4.53 -27.07
N VAL A 168 -7.56 5.78 -27.02
CA VAL A 168 -6.22 6.21 -27.46
C VAL A 168 -5.35 6.54 -26.27
N ARG A 169 -4.03 6.43 -26.44
CA ARG A 169 -3.09 6.78 -25.38
C ARG A 169 -3.23 8.27 -25.04
N PRO A 170 -3.32 8.64 -23.75
CA PRO A 170 -3.46 10.03 -23.34
C PRO A 170 -2.35 10.93 -23.91
N ASN A 171 -2.71 12.14 -24.33
CA ASN A 171 -1.79 13.16 -24.86
C ASN A 171 -1.04 12.76 -26.14
N THR A 172 -1.49 11.75 -26.88
CA THR A 172 -0.85 11.32 -28.14
C THR A 172 -1.57 11.78 -29.41
N THR A 173 -2.80 12.29 -29.29
CA THR A 173 -3.61 12.70 -30.44
C THR A 173 -4.67 13.75 -30.03
N ASN A 174 -5.50 14.19 -30.97
CA ASN A 174 -6.57 15.18 -30.75
C ASN A 174 -7.87 14.76 -31.45
N ALA A 175 -8.98 15.44 -31.12
CA ALA A 175 -10.32 15.17 -31.64
C ALA A 175 -10.38 15.20 -33.19
N GLY A 176 -9.64 16.11 -33.83
CA GLY A 176 -9.56 16.22 -35.29
C GLY A 176 -8.98 14.98 -35.96
N ALA A 177 -7.88 14.46 -35.42
CA ALA A 177 -7.22 13.28 -35.98
C ALA A 177 -8.09 12.00 -35.83
N VAL A 178 -8.78 11.82 -34.71
CA VAL A 178 -9.69 10.67 -34.52
C VAL A 178 -10.98 10.79 -35.35
N ARG A 179 -11.48 12.02 -35.58
CA ARG A 179 -12.56 12.28 -36.54
C ARG A 179 -12.14 11.84 -37.94
N ASP A 180 -10.97 12.27 -38.40
CA ASP A 180 -10.49 12.03 -39.77
C ASP A 180 -10.22 10.54 -40.03
N ALA A 181 -9.89 9.77 -39.00
CA ALA A 181 -9.72 8.31 -39.09
C ALA A 181 -11.04 7.52 -39.09
N THR A 182 -12.15 8.11 -38.61
CA THR A 182 -13.39 7.35 -38.42
C THR A 182 -14.08 6.89 -39.71
N PRO A 183 -14.13 7.67 -40.82
CA PRO A 183 -14.76 7.22 -42.06
C PRO A 183 -14.23 5.87 -42.56
N ASP A 184 -12.92 5.60 -42.42
CA ASP A 184 -12.33 4.34 -42.82
C ASP A 184 -12.81 3.17 -41.95
N ILE A 185 -12.96 3.40 -40.63
CA ILE A 185 -13.49 2.41 -39.68
C ILE A 185 -14.94 2.07 -40.04
N LEU A 186 -15.77 3.08 -40.33
CA LEU A 186 -17.15 2.89 -40.77
C LEU A 186 -17.21 2.15 -42.12
N GLY A 187 -16.30 2.45 -43.05
CA GLY A 187 -16.18 1.75 -44.33
C GLY A 187 -15.81 0.27 -44.18
N ILE A 188 -14.93 -0.06 -43.24
CA ILE A 188 -14.58 -1.45 -42.90
C ILE A 188 -15.80 -2.21 -42.35
N LEU A 189 -16.56 -1.59 -41.44
CA LEU A 189 -17.78 -2.17 -40.86
C LEU A 189 -18.86 -2.39 -41.95
N ALA A 190 -19.08 -1.39 -42.80
CA ALA A 190 -20.04 -1.46 -43.89
C ALA A 190 -19.68 -2.55 -44.92
N SER A 191 -18.39 -2.70 -45.25
CA SER A 191 -17.91 -3.76 -46.14
C SER A 191 -18.13 -5.18 -45.59
N ALA A 192 -18.33 -5.31 -44.28
CA ALA A 192 -18.67 -6.56 -43.61
C ALA A 192 -20.19 -6.72 -43.40
N ASN A 193 -21.01 -5.90 -44.08
CA ASN A 193 -22.48 -5.84 -43.92
C ASN A 193 -22.93 -5.53 -42.48
N VAL A 194 -22.11 -4.83 -41.69
CA VAL A 194 -22.48 -4.35 -40.37
C VAL A 194 -22.81 -2.86 -40.46
N THR A 195 -24.08 -2.51 -40.23
CA THR A 195 -24.59 -1.14 -40.28
C THR A 195 -25.21 -0.73 -38.94
N GLY A 196 -25.43 0.57 -38.73
CA GLY A 196 -26.03 1.09 -37.49
C GLY A 196 -25.10 1.06 -36.26
N ILE A 197 -23.78 0.99 -36.49
CA ILE A 197 -22.76 1.04 -35.45
C ILE A 197 -22.26 2.48 -35.30
N VAL A 198 -22.04 2.91 -34.07
CA VAL A 198 -21.40 4.20 -33.75
C VAL A 198 -19.95 3.96 -33.36
N VAL A 199 -19.05 4.84 -33.77
CA VAL A 199 -17.65 4.85 -33.31
C VAL A 199 -17.46 5.98 -32.33
N GLU A 200 -16.99 5.66 -31.13
CA GLU A 200 -16.72 6.64 -30.08
C GLU A 200 -15.27 6.53 -29.60
N TRP A 201 -14.65 7.68 -29.36
CA TRP A 201 -13.25 7.80 -28.95
C TRP A 201 -13.10 8.50 -27.61
N TYR A 202 -12.16 8.01 -26.82
CA TYR A 202 -11.76 8.63 -25.55
C TYR A 202 -10.29 8.34 -25.25
N GLU A 203 -9.70 9.08 -24.31
CA GLU A 203 -8.34 8.79 -23.84
C GLU A 203 -8.35 7.76 -22.72
N GLY A 204 -7.45 6.78 -22.76
CA GLY A 204 -7.30 5.79 -21.71
C GLY A 204 -6.09 4.89 -21.93
N SER A 205 -5.63 4.22 -20.89
CA SER A 205 -4.56 3.22 -20.98
C SER A 205 -4.97 1.93 -20.30
N VAL A 206 -4.63 0.79 -20.91
CA VAL A 206 -4.77 -0.52 -20.25
C VAL A 206 -3.61 -0.67 -19.28
N GLN A 207 -3.93 -0.86 -18.01
CA GLN A 207 -2.95 -1.17 -16.97
C GLN A 207 -3.14 -2.62 -16.52
N LYS A 208 -2.04 -3.28 -16.16
CA LYS A 208 -2.12 -4.57 -15.45
C LYS A 208 -2.69 -4.29 -14.07
N LEU A 209 -3.62 -5.12 -13.61
CA LEU A 209 -4.23 -5.01 -12.28
C LEU A 209 -3.38 -5.64 -11.16
N ALA A 210 -2.11 -5.99 -11.45
CA ALA A 210 -1.17 -6.39 -10.40
C ALA A 210 -0.75 -5.14 -9.64
N GLY A 211 -0.76 -5.19 -8.31
CA GLY A 211 -0.30 -4.07 -7.48
C GLY A 211 1.13 -3.67 -7.83
N GLN A 212 1.45 -2.38 -7.74
CA GLN A 212 2.77 -1.85 -8.11
C GLN A 212 3.90 -2.56 -7.36
N PRO A 213 5.10 -2.72 -7.97
CA PRO A 213 6.26 -3.24 -7.26
C PRO A 213 6.54 -2.46 -5.98
N LEU A 214 7.10 -3.14 -4.96
CA LEU A 214 7.70 -2.43 -3.83
C LEU A 214 8.71 -1.42 -4.36
N MET A 215 8.72 -0.24 -3.77
CA MET A 215 9.63 0.84 -4.13
C MET A 215 11.08 0.46 -3.85
N ARG A 216 12.03 1.11 -4.52
CA ARG A 216 13.44 1.02 -4.11
C ARG A 216 13.65 1.75 -2.80
N VAL A 217 14.65 1.34 -2.03
CA VAL A 217 15.13 2.14 -0.91
C VAL A 217 15.66 3.46 -1.47
N GLU A 218 15.15 4.58 -0.97
CA GLU A 218 15.57 5.91 -1.42
C GLU A 218 17.03 6.17 -1.06
N GLU A 219 17.69 7.03 -1.82
CA GLU A 219 19.04 7.47 -1.48
C GLU A 219 19.02 8.30 -0.20
N SER A 220 20.01 8.13 0.67
CA SER A 220 20.06 8.80 1.98
C SER A 220 20.12 10.34 1.91
N ILE A 221 20.42 10.91 0.74
CA ILE A 221 20.41 12.34 0.47
C ILE A 221 19.01 12.89 0.12
N SER A 222 18.06 12.03 -0.26
CA SER A 222 16.70 12.39 -0.65
C SER A 222 15.85 12.69 0.58
N LEU A 223 14.99 13.71 0.52
CA LEU A 223 14.06 13.99 1.63
C LEU A 223 12.97 12.91 1.77
N SER A 224 12.76 12.09 0.74
CA SER A 224 11.90 10.91 0.78
C SER A 224 12.50 9.74 1.58
N PHE A 225 13.80 9.78 1.88
CA PHE A 225 14.50 8.74 2.60
C PHE A 225 13.89 8.47 3.99
N GLY A 226 13.65 7.20 4.29
CA GLY A 226 12.96 6.75 5.51
C GLY A 226 11.44 6.95 5.51
N LEU A 227 10.88 7.77 4.61
CA LEU A 227 9.42 7.96 4.49
C LEU A 227 8.76 6.92 3.58
N ASN A 228 9.49 6.42 2.57
CA ASN A 228 8.99 5.37 1.69
C ASN A 228 9.20 3.94 2.24
N HIS A 229 9.87 3.79 3.40
CA HIS A 229 10.14 2.48 4.03
C HIS A 229 8.94 1.54 4.11
N PRO A 230 7.71 1.99 4.44
CA PRO A 230 6.56 1.09 4.51
C PRO A 230 6.21 0.39 3.19
N PHE A 231 6.72 0.92 2.07
CA PHE A 231 6.38 0.51 0.71
C PHE A 231 7.62 0.09 -0.08
N ASN A 232 8.81 0.05 0.53
CA ASN A 232 10.07 -0.27 -0.15
C ASN A 232 10.52 -1.70 0.14
N THR A 233 11.61 -2.13 -0.52
CA THR A 233 12.15 -3.49 -0.42
C THR A 233 13.06 -3.74 0.79
N GLY A 234 13.29 -2.73 1.64
CA GLY A 234 14.07 -2.86 2.87
C GLY A 234 13.34 -3.72 3.91
N LEU A 235 14.07 -4.67 4.51
CA LEU A 235 13.59 -5.48 5.62
C LEU A 235 13.06 -4.59 6.76
N GLY A 236 12.04 -5.08 7.45
CA GLY A 236 11.14 -4.21 8.20
C GLY A 236 9.87 -3.85 7.42
N ILE A 237 9.62 -4.51 6.28
CA ILE A 237 8.39 -4.36 5.48
C ILE A 237 7.18 -4.66 6.37
N PRO A 238 6.30 -3.68 6.61
CA PRO A 238 5.10 -3.90 7.37
C PRO A 238 4.10 -4.71 6.55
N ILE A 239 3.45 -5.67 7.20
CA ILE A 239 2.45 -6.53 6.59
C ILE A 239 1.17 -6.56 7.43
N ALA A 240 0.07 -6.93 6.80
CA ALA A 240 -1.17 -7.21 7.49
C ALA A 240 -1.90 -8.39 6.89
N ARG A 241 -2.56 -9.17 7.73
CA ARG A 241 -3.50 -10.19 7.29
C ARG A 241 -4.76 -9.52 6.74
N GLN A 242 -5.16 -9.88 5.52
CA GLN A 242 -6.29 -9.22 4.83
C GLN A 242 -7.62 -9.38 5.58
N SER A 243 -7.83 -10.51 6.28
CA SER A 243 -9.11 -10.84 6.90
C SER A 243 -9.50 -9.93 8.07
N ASP A 244 -8.53 -9.43 8.84
CA ASP A 244 -8.79 -8.70 10.08
C ASP A 244 -7.77 -7.59 10.41
N ASP A 245 -6.88 -7.24 9.47
CA ASP A 245 -5.84 -6.22 9.64
C ASP A 245 -4.91 -6.50 10.85
N ALA A 246 -4.68 -7.78 11.18
CA ALA A 246 -3.63 -8.17 12.13
C ALA A 246 -2.27 -7.80 11.53
N GLN A 247 -1.58 -6.84 12.16
CA GLN A 247 -0.35 -6.27 11.61
C GLN A 247 0.90 -6.91 12.20
N GLY A 248 1.91 -7.01 11.36
CA GLY A 248 3.23 -7.49 11.71
C GLY A 248 4.29 -6.93 10.77
N THR A 249 5.46 -7.55 10.80
CA THR A 249 6.62 -7.20 9.99
C THR A 249 7.25 -8.46 9.41
N ILE A 250 7.88 -8.35 8.26
CA ILE A 250 8.67 -9.46 7.68
C ILE A 250 10.04 -9.55 8.34
N THR A 251 10.47 -10.78 8.60
CA THR A 251 11.81 -11.07 9.12
C THR A 251 12.85 -11.04 8.00
N PHE A 252 12.66 -11.88 6.98
CA PHE A 252 13.51 -11.95 5.79
C PHE A 252 12.80 -12.70 4.66
N LEU A 253 13.37 -12.66 3.45
CA LEU A 253 12.90 -13.42 2.30
C LEU A 253 13.90 -14.52 1.92
N PHE A 254 13.42 -15.57 1.26
CA PHE A 254 14.24 -16.64 0.71
C PHE A 254 13.66 -17.17 -0.60
N ARG A 255 14.51 -17.73 -1.46
CA ARG A 255 14.12 -18.39 -2.69
C ARG A 255 13.99 -19.89 -2.45
N GLU A 256 12.88 -20.48 -2.85
CA GLU A 256 12.75 -21.92 -2.98
C GLU A 256 13.37 -22.34 -4.33
N VAL A 257 14.49 -23.06 -4.33
CA VAL A 257 15.17 -23.48 -5.57
C VAL A 257 14.53 -24.74 -6.16
N LYS A 258 13.97 -25.58 -5.29
CA LYS A 258 13.23 -26.78 -5.67
C LYS A 258 12.01 -26.93 -4.78
N ASP A 259 10.89 -27.29 -5.40
CA ASP A 259 9.65 -27.59 -4.68
C ASP A 259 9.76 -28.90 -3.87
N GLY A 260 8.71 -29.21 -3.11
CA GLY A 260 8.64 -30.44 -2.31
C GLY A 260 8.73 -31.75 -3.13
N ASN A 261 8.54 -31.69 -4.45
CA ASN A 261 8.67 -32.83 -5.37
C ASN A 261 10.06 -32.89 -6.03
N GLY A 262 10.93 -31.90 -5.78
CA GLY A 262 12.26 -31.80 -6.34
C GLY A 262 12.33 -31.12 -7.71
N TYR A 263 11.23 -30.57 -8.22
CA TYR A 263 11.23 -29.79 -9.47
C TYR A 263 11.81 -28.39 -9.22
N PRO A 264 12.49 -27.78 -10.21
CA PRO A 264 12.95 -26.40 -10.10
C PRO A 264 11.82 -25.45 -9.74
N SER A 265 12.07 -24.59 -8.75
CA SER A 265 11.18 -23.52 -8.31
C SER A 265 11.96 -22.21 -8.33
N ASP A 266 11.26 -21.11 -8.59
CA ASP A 266 11.75 -19.74 -8.50
C ASP A 266 10.92 -18.90 -7.53
N ARG A 267 10.06 -19.55 -6.74
CA ARG A 267 9.19 -18.90 -5.77
C ARG A 267 10.04 -18.19 -4.72
N THR A 268 9.68 -16.93 -4.46
CA THR A 268 10.21 -16.20 -3.31
C THR A 268 9.20 -16.24 -2.20
N LEU A 269 9.64 -16.65 -1.01
CA LEU A 269 8.82 -16.68 0.19
C LEU A 269 9.37 -15.69 1.21
N ALA A 270 8.45 -15.07 1.96
CA ALA A 270 8.77 -14.21 3.08
C ALA A 270 8.45 -14.93 4.40
N VAL A 271 9.23 -14.62 5.44
CA VAL A 271 9.10 -15.18 6.79
C VAL A 271 8.50 -14.14 7.74
N THR A 272 7.55 -14.55 8.56
CA THR A 272 6.97 -13.76 9.66
C THR A 272 6.44 -14.69 10.76
N ASN A 273 5.67 -14.17 11.71
CA ASN A 273 5.04 -14.96 12.76
C ASN A 273 3.72 -15.60 12.33
N LYS A 274 3.40 -16.77 12.90
CA LYS A 274 2.13 -17.46 12.70
C LYS A 274 0.95 -16.61 13.12
N HIS A 275 1.03 -15.97 14.30
CA HIS A 275 -0.08 -15.14 14.80
C HIS A 275 -0.34 -13.89 13.94
N VAL A 276 0.66 -13.44 13.17
CA VAL A 276 0.52 -12.37 12.18
C VAL A 276 -0.15 -12.91 10.93
N ALA A 277 0.38 -14.00 10.37
CA ALA A 277 -0.07 -14.53 9.09
C ALA A 277 -1.43 -15.24 9.14
N SER A 278 -1.82 -15.81 10.30
CA SER A 278 -2.95 -16.72 10.41
C SER A 278 -3.74 -16.52 11.70
N VAL A 279 -5.08 -16.60 11.62
CA VAL A 279 -5.98 -16.42 12.78
C VAL A 279 -5.86 -17.59 13.76
N ASP A 280 -5.83 -18.82 13.23
CA ASP A 280 -5.73 -20.02 14.05
C ASP A 280 -4.28 -20.30 14.43
N ALA A 281 -3.94 -20.02 15.68
CA ALA A 281 -2.61 -20.26 16.24
C ALA A 281 -2.37 -21.73 16.65
N LEU A 282 -3.43 -22.54 16.78
CA LEU A 282 -3.36 -23.87 17.38
C LEU A 282 -3.24 -24.99 16.35
N THR A 283 -3.51 -24.71 15.08
CA THR A 283 -3.39 -25.70 14.01
C THR A 283 -2.37 -25.28 12.96
N THR A 284 -1.74 -26.30 12.37
CA THR A 284 -0.88 -26.12 11.20
C THR A 284 -1.74 -25.78 10.00
N TYR A 285 -1.44 -24.64 9.39
CA TYR A 285 -1.94 -24.29 8.08
C TYR A 285 -0.88 -24.64 7.03
N GLU A 286 -1.30 -25.35 5.99
CA GLU A 286 -0.59 -25.44 4.72
C GLU A 286 -1.48 -24.83 3.66
N PHE A 287 -0.88 -24.24 2.62
CA PHE A 287 -1.61 -23.59 1.55
C PHE A 287 -2.79 -24.43 1.08
N ASN A 288 -3.96 -23.79 1.05
CA ASN A 288 -5.20 -24.41 0.63
C ASN A 288 -5.89 -23.50 -0.38
N GLU A 289 -6.04 -23.97 -1.62
CA GLU A 289 -6.72 -23.22 -2.68
C GLU A 289 -8.20 -22.91 -2.34
N ALA A 290 -8.84 -23.73 -1.50
CA ALA A 290 -10.22 -23.51 -1.08
C ALA A 290 -10.36 -22.49 0.06
N ASP A 291 -9.28 -22.20 0.79
CA ASP A 291 -9.23 -21.25 1.90
C ASP A 291 -7.88 -20.50 1.92
N PRO A 292 -7.62 -19.64 0.91
CA PRO A 292 -6.38 -18.91 0.81
C PRO A 292 -6.30 -17.82 1.89
N GLN A 293 -5.15 -17.73 2.57
CA GLN A 293 -4.89 -16.66 3.53
C GLN A 293 -4.00 -15.58 2.89
N HIS A 294 -4.58 -14.40 2.66
CA HIS A 294 -3.91 -13.29 1.97
C HIS A 294 -3.17 -12.37 2.94
N ILE A 295 -1.98 -11.95 2.52
CA ILE A 295 -1.13 -10.97 3.19
C ILE A 295 -1.03 -9.71 2.32
N LEU A 296 -1.19 -8.56 2.95
CA LEU A 296 -1.05 -7.24 2.33
C LEU A 296 0.27 -6.60 2.77
N VAL A 297 0.92 -5.84 1.88
CA VAL A 297 1.92 -4.83 2.24
C VAL A 297 1.18 -3.70 2.94
N CYS A 298 1.59 -3.29 4.12
CA CYS A 298 0.89 -2.27 4.91
C CYS A 298 -0.61 -2.55 5.15
N GLY A 299 -0.96 -2.82 6.40
CA GLY A 299 -2.36 -2.72 6.80
C GLY A 299 -2.91 -1.30 6.70
N GLU A 300 -4.24 -1.16 6.73
CA GLU A 300 -4.93 0.13 6.59
C GLU A 300 -4.42 1.18 7.58
N ARG A 301 -4.25 0.76 8.85
CA ARG A 301 -3.74 1.65 9.91
C ARG A 301 -2.30 2.08 9.68
N ARG A 302 -1.47 1.23 9.05
CA ARG A 302 -0.09 1.59 8.77
C ARG A 302 0.00 2.51 7.56
N PHE A 303 -0.78 2.24 6.52
CA PHE A 303 -0.89 3.09 5.33
C PHE A 303 -1.32 4.51 5.73
N ALA A 304 -2.42 4.65 6.47
CA ALA A 304 -2.89 5.96 6.94
C ALA A 304 -1.82 6.72 7.74
N ARG A 305 -1.07 6.00 8.61
CA ARG A 305 0.06 6.60 9.34
C ARG A 305 1.18 7.07 8.40
N ALA A 306 1.51 6.30 7.36
CA ALA A 306 2.55 6.67 6.40
C ALA A 306 2.18 7.94 5.63
N VAL A 307 0.93 8.05 5.19
CA VAL A 307 0.39 9.25 4.53
C VAL A 307 0.54 10.47 5.44
N VAL A 308 0.11 10.36 6.70
CA VAL A 308 0.24 11.45 7.68
C VAL A 308 1.71 11.83 7.96
N GLU A 309 2.63 10.85 8.01
CA GLU A 309 4.06 11.11 8.18
C GLU A 309 4.65 11.91 6.98
N ILE A 310 4.24 11.56 5.75
CA ILE A 310 4.66 12.28 4.54
C ILE A 310 4.03 13.69 4.51
N GLU A 311 2.74 13.82 4.76
CA GLU A 311 2.04 15.11 4.82
C GLU A 311 2.65 16.06 5.86
N ASN A 312 2.98 15.54 7.05
CA ASN A 312 3.66 16.34 8.08
C ASN A 312 5.04 16.81 7.60
N SER A 313 5.77 15.98 6.87
CA SER A 313 7.07 16.34 6.29
C SER A 313 6.93 17.43 5.23
N VAL A 314 5.92 17.33 4.35
CA VAL A 314 5.56 18.38 3.37
C VAL A 314 5.25 19.69 4.08
N ASN A 315 4.37 19.66 5.09
CA ASN A 315 3.95 20.84 5.84
C ASN A 315 5.12 21.52 6.56
N ASN A 316 6.04 20.74 7.13
CA ASN A 316 7.23 21.27 7.77
C ASN A 316 8.17 21.94 6.76
N ALA A 317 8.40 21.32 5.60
CA ALA A 317 9.20 21.90 4.53
C ALA A 317 8.61 23.23 4.02
N PHE A 318 7.29 23.31 3.84
CA PHE A 318 6.60 24.57 3.51
C PHE A 318 6.81 25.66 4.57
N ARG A 319 6.69 25.32 5.86
CA ARG A 319 6.91 26.30 6.94
C ARG A 319 8.33 26.84 6.93
N ASP A 320 9.32 25.99 6.71
CA ASP A 320 10.72 26.39 6.60
C ASP A 320 10.97 27.30 5.39
N ALA A 321 10.41 26.97 4.22
CA ALA A 321 10.49 27.81 3.03
C ALA A 321 9.88 29.21 3.26
N VAL A 322 8.75 29.30 3.98
CA VAL A 322 8.13 30.58 4.36
C VAL A 322 9.02 31.38 5.31
N ILE A 323 9.69 30.72 6.26
CA ILE A 323 10.64 31.37 7.18
C ILE A 323 11.85 31.92 6.40
N LEU A 324 12.44 31.13 5.50
CA LEU A 324 13.56 31.54 4.66
C LEU A 324 13.19 32.72 3.75
N THR A 325 12.02 32.68 3.12
CA THR A 325 11.48 33.79 2.31
C THR A 325 11.36 35.08 3.13
N ARG A 326 10.85 34.99 4.37
CA ARG A 326 10.72 36.16 5.26
C ARG A 326 12.10 36.71 5.66
N LYS A 327 13.08 35.85 5.92
CA LYS A 327 14.47 36.25 6.22
C LYS A 327 15.10 36.98 5.02
N LEU A 328 14.93 36.45 3.81
CA LEU A 328 15.42 37.07 2.58
C LEU A 328 14.82 38.46 2.37
N LYS A 329 13.49 38.62 2.47
CA LYS A 329 12.83 39.93 2.34
C LYS A 329 13.38 40.99 3.31
N ARG A 330 13.72 40.59 4.54
CA ARG A 330 14.34 41.50 5.54
C ARG A 330 15.77 41.89 5.15
N MET A 331 16.54 40.97 4.58
CA MET A 331 17.91 41.26 4.13
C MET A 331 17.92 42.15 2.88
N GLU A 332 16.99 41.91 1.95
CA GLU A 332 16.83 42.68 0.71
C GLU A 332 16.35 44.13 0.97
N SER A 333 15.76 44.42 2.14
CA SER A 333 15.42 45.79 2.54
C SER A 333 16.62 46.67 2.95
N THR A 334 17.85 46.16 2.87
CA THR A 334 19.09 46.91 3.13
C THR A 334 20.03 46.78 1.93
N SER A 335 20.62 47.89 1.44
CA SER A 335 21.46 47.89 0.22
C SER A 335 22.67 46.96 0.32
N ASP A 336 23.23 46.80 1.52
CA ASP A 336 24.38 45.95 1.79
C ASP A 336 24.00 44.47 1.98
N GLY A 337 22.73 44.18 2.26
CA GLY A 337 22.22 42.84 2.52
C GLY A 337 21.96 42.02 1.24
N GLN A 338 21.66 42.69 0.13
CA GLN A 338 21.19 42.07 -1.12
C GLN A 338 22.25 41.18 -1.81
N ASN A 339 23.52 41.58 -1.75
CA ASN A 339 24.67 40.83 -2.30
C ASN A 339 25.51 40.16 -1.19
N SER A 340 24.98 40.05 0.02
CA SER A 340 25.70 39.41 1.11
C SER A 340 25.80 37.89 0.91
N VAL A 341 26.90 37.29 1.32
CA VAL A 341 27.07 35.82 1.35
C VAL A 341 25.96 35.15 2.16
N ALA A 342 25.45 35.84 3.20
CA ALA A 342 24.33 35.37 4.00
C ALA A 342 23.03 35.28 3.19
N ALA A 343 22.69 36.30 2.40
CA ALA A 343 21.52 36.28 1.53
C ALA A 343 21.63 35.19 0.45
N GLN A 344 22.82 35.01 -0.13
CA GLN A 344 23.04 33.94 -1.11
C GLN A 344 22.84 32.55 -0.50
N ARG A 345 23.36 32.28 0.70
CA ARG A 345 23.12 31.02 1.43
C ARG A 345 21.65 30.79 1.74
N GLN A 346 20.91 31.83 2.13
CA GLN A 346 19.47 31.72 2.38
C GLN A 346 18.68 31.46 1.09
N ARG A 347 19.11 32.00 -0.06
CA ARG A 347 18.47 31.74 -1.36
C ARG A 347 18.73 30.33 -1.85
N SER A 348 19.95 29.80 -1.70
CA SER A 348 20.23 28.38 -1.95
C SER A 348 19.37 27.48 -1.07
N ALA A 349 19.36 27.70 0.25
CA ALA A 349 18.54 26.90 1.17
C ALA A 349 17.03 26.96 0.86
N LEU A 350 16.52 28.10 0.35
CA LEU A 350 15.13 28.22 -0.09
C LEU A 350 14.87 27.40 -1.37
N ASN A 351 15.79 27.42 -2.32
CA ASN A 351 15.68 26.58 -3.52
C ASN A 351 15.69 25.10 -3.15
N ASP A 352 16.64 24.67 -2.32
CA ASP A 352 16.71 23.30 -1.80
C ASP A 352 15.38 22.89 -1.14
N LYS A 353 14.79 23.78 -0.32
CA LYS A 353 13.49 23.53 0.31
C LYS A 353 12.32 23.44 -0.68
N ASN A 354 12.36 24.16 -1.79
CA ASN A 354 11.33 24.05 -2.83
C ASN A 354 11.46 22.74 -3.60
N GLU A 355 12.68 22.28 -3.89
CA GLU A 355 12.94 20.97 -4.51
C GLU A 355 12.50 19.82 -3.60
N ASP A 356 12.80 19.92 -2.30
CA ASP A 356 12.33 19.03 -1.25
C ASP A 356 10.79 18.92 -1.22
N ILE A 357 10.08 20.05 -1.28
CA ILE A 357 8.61 20.08 -1.31
C ILE A 357 8.07 19.33 -2.52
N VAL A 358 8.62 19.56 -3.71
CA VAL A 358 8.20 18.87 -4.94
C VAL A 358 8.44 17.36 -4.82
N THR A 359 9.59 16.97 -4.27
CA THR A 359 9.97 15.57 -4.04
C THR A 359 8.97 14.88 -3.11
N LEU A 360 8.67 15.49 -1.96
CA LEU A 360 7.72 14.93 -0.99
C LEU A 360 6.27 14.91 -1.51
N GLN A 361 5.85 15.93 -2.26
CA GLN A 361 4.52 15.93 -2.90
C GLN A 361 4.42 14.82 -3.95
N THR A 362 5.47 14.59 -4.73
CA THR A 362 5.53 13.49 -5.69
C THR A 362 5.45 12.14 -4.97
N LEU A 363 6.18 11.97 -3.87
CA LEU A 363 6.07 10.77 -3.03
C LEU A 363 4.65 10.58 -2.49
N LEU A 364 4.02 11.64 -1.98
CA LEU A 364 2.66 11.57 -1.44
C LEU A 364 1.64 11.13 -2.50
N THR A 365 1.66 11.77 -3.68
CA THR A 365 0.79 11.41 -4.80
C THR A 365 1.03 9.97 -5.25
N LYS A 366 2.29 9.54 -5.31
CA LYS A 366 2.66 8.17 -5.64
C LYS A 366 2.13 7.18 -4.60
N VAL A 367 2.33 7.45 -3.30
CA VAL A 367 1.84 6.59 -2.21
C VAL A 367 0.32 6.47 -2.24
N GLN A 368 -0.41 7.57 -2.44
CA GLN A 368 -1.86 7.55 -2.54
C GLN A 368 -2.33 6.77 -3.77
N SER A 369 -1.81 7.07 -4.96
CA SER A 369 -2.23 6.39 -6.19
C SER A 369 -1.87 4.90 -6.24
N ASP A 370 -0.67 4.53 -5.79
CA ASP A 370 -0.15 3.17 -5.94
C ASP A 370 -0.55 2.25 -4.77
N TRP A 371 -0.91 2.80 -3.59
CA TRP A 371 -1.07 2.01 -2.36
C TRP A 371 -2.36 2.30 -1.58
N GLU A 372 -3.24 3.21 -1.97
CA GLU A 372 -4.48 3.49 -1.22
C GLU A 372 -5.48 2.33 -1.27
N ALA A 373 -5.65 1.69 -2.43
CA ALA A 373 -6.54 0.56 -2.58
C ALA A 373 -5.90 -0.72 -2.00
N GLY A 374 -6.63 -1.44 -1.14
CA GLY A 374 -6.15 -2.69 -0.52
C GLY A 374 -5.76 -3.77 -1.53
N GLU A 375 -6.42 -3.81 -2.68
CA GLU A 375 -6.12 -4.70 -3.80
C GLU A 375 -4.72 -4.44 -4.39
N LEU A 376 -4.31 -3.17 -4.45
CA LEU A 376 -2.97 -2.79 -4.91
C LEU A 376 -1.90 -3.14 -3.87
N ARG A 377 -2.30 -3.40 -2.62
CA ARG A 377 -1.42 -3.78 -1.52
C ARG A 377 -1.29 -5.29 -1.33
N GLU A 378 -2.00 -6.11 -2.10
CA GLU A 378 -1.85 -7.57 -2.02
C GLU A 378 -0.39 -7.97 -2.24
N PHE A 379 0.17 -8.73 -1.30
CA PHE A 379 1.58 -9.09 -1.30
C PHE A 379 1.81 -10.56 -1.62
N GLY A 380 0.95 -11.43 -1.11
CA GLY A 380 1.14 -12.85 -1.25
C GLY A 380 0.17 -13.69 -0.44
N LEU A 381 0.37 -15.00 -0.52
CA LEU A 381 -0.48 -16.03 0.08
C LEU A 381 0.31 -16.87 1.06
N VAL A 382 -0.24 -17.10 2.26
CA VAL A 382 0.38 -17.97 3.26
C VAL A 382 0.60 -19.36 2.67
N ASP A 383 1.83 -19.85 2.75
CA ASP A 383 2.24 -21.14 2.21
C ASP A 383 2.31 -22.21 3.30
N TRP A 384 2.92 -21.86 4.43
CA TRP A 384 3.06 -22.75 5.57
C TRP A 384 3.10 -21.96 6.86
N ALA A 385 2.27 -22.35 7.81
CA ALA A 385 2.17 -21.68 9.10
C ALA A 385 1.82 -22.74 10.17
N PRO A 386 2.83 -23.43 10.75
CA PRO A 386 2.63 -24.50 11.73
C PRO A 386 1.94 -24.00 13.00
N GLU A 387 1.37 -24.93 13.77
CA GLU A 387 0.88 -24.62 15.12
C GLU A 387 1.95 -23.92 15.96
N ILE A 388 1.54 -22.93 16.76
CA ILE A 388 2.41 -22.29 17.74
C ILE A 388 2.71 -23.28 18.85
N SER A 389 3.98 -23.68 18.96
CA SER A 389 4.40 -24.71 19.90
C SER A 389 5.77 -24.43 20.49
N VAL A 390 5.92 -24.77 21.77
CA VAL A 390 7.19 -24.75 22.53
C VAL A 390 7.78 -26.16 22.69
N ARG A 391 7.13 -27.17 22.09
CA ARG A 391 7.47 -28.60 22.21
C ARG A 391 7.95 -29.17 20.88
N VAL A 392 8.72 -28.38 20.14
CA VAL A 392 9.28 -28.79 18.84
C VAL A 392 10.53 -29.67 19.03
N ASP A 393 11.39 -29.29 19.96
CA ASP A 393 12.60 -30.02 20.32
C ASP A 393 12.95 -29.80 21.81
N ASN A 394 14.07 -30.37 22.25
CA ASN A 394 14.57 -30.24 23.64
C ASN A 394 15.09 -28.84 23.99
N ARG A 395 15.08 -27.89 23.03
CA ARG A 395 15.52 -26.51 23.26
C ARG A 395 14.37 -25.63 23.73
N HIS A 396 13.13 -26.03 23.46
CA HIS A 396 11.93 -25.35 23.93
C HIS A 396 11.79 -23.88 23.47
N TYR A 397 12.33 -23.53 22.29
CA TYR A 397 12.03 -22.25 21.68
C TYR A 397 10.57 -22.21 21.18
N THR A 398 9.95 -21.04 21.21
CA THR A 398 8.61 -20.86 20.60
C THR A 398 8.70 -20.91 19.08
N ARG A 399 8.02 -21.88 18.46
CA ARG A 399 7.78 -21.93 17.01
C ARG A 399 6.54 -21.12 16.67
N ASP A 400 6.72 -19.83 16.54
CA ASP A 400 5.70 -18.93 16.01
C ASP A 400 6.19 -18.40 14.67
N ILE A 401 6.16 -19.25 13.65
CA ILE A 401 6.73 -19.02 12.32
C ILE A 401 5.63 -19.19 11.28
N ALA A 402 5.64 -18.36 10.25
CA ALA A 402 4.88 -18.56 9.02
C ALA A 402 5.71 -18.12 7.82
N THR A 403 5.48 -18.78 6.69
CA THR A 403 5.98 -18.41 5.38
C THR A 403 4.81 -18.12 4.46
N PHE A 404 4.98 -17.15 3.58
CA PHE A 404 4.01 -16.84 2.53
C PHE A 404 4.72 -16.62 1.21
N ALA A 405 4.14 -17.11 0.13
CA ALA A 405 4.65 -16.93 -1.22
C ALA A 405 4.32 -15.52 -1.69
N VAL A 406 5.36 -14.77 -2.01
CA VAL A 406 5.26 -13.38 -2.44
C VAL A 406 4.95 -13.32 -3.93
N ASP A 407 4.09 -12.40 -4.34
CA ASP A 407 3.92 -12.07 -5.76
C ASP A 407 5.25 -11.55 -6.32
N GLY A 408 5.84 -12.28 -7.27
CA GLY A 408 7.10 -11.90 -7.91
C GLY A 408 7.08 -10.50 -8.54
N ALA A 409 5.92 -10.01 -8.98
CA ALA A 409 5.77 -8.65 -9.48
C ALA A 409 6.05 -7.59 -8.40
N LYS A 410 5.82 -7.91 -7.11
CA LYS A 410 6.14 -7.02 -5.99
C LYS A 410 7.64 -6.88 -5.73
N LEU A 411 8.44 -7.81 -6.23
CA LEU A 411 9.88 -7.92 -5.92
C LEU A 411 10.79 -7.43 -7.06
N GLU A 412 10.28 -6.70 -8.05
CA GLU A 412 11.10 -6.18 -9.17
C GLU A 412 12.31 -5.35 -8.69
N ASN A 413 12.17 -4.66 -7.57
CA ASN A 413 13.21 -3.82 -6.97
C ASN A 413 13.96 -4.50 -5.80
N PHE A 414 13.74 -5.80 -5.57
CA PHE A 414 14.36 -6.52 -4.45
C PHE A 414 15.74 -7.02 -4.85
N GLU A 415 16.77 -6.55 -4.15
CA GLU A 415 18.17 -6.90 -4.44
C GLU A 415 18.75 -7.91 -3.43
N GLY A 416 18.08 -8.10 -2.29
CA GLY A 416 18.49 -9.02 -1.23
C GLY A 416 17.97 -8.61 0.14
N ASN A 417 18.32 -9.41 1.16
CA ASN A 417 17.93 -9.16 2.55
C ASN A 417 18.76 -7.99 3.13
N ILE A 418 18.28 -6.76 2.92
CA ILE A 418 18.90 -5.51 3.35
C ILE A 418 17.93 -4.78 4.27
N VAL A 419 18.39 -4.27 5.40
CA VAL A 419 17.60 -3.38 6.26
C VAL A 419 17.84 -1.93 5.86
N ASP A 420 16.77 -1.20 5.59
CA ASP A 420 16.79 0.27 5.50
C ASP A 420 16.80 0.85 6.93
N LEU A 421 17.92 1.44 7.35
CA LEU A 421 18.07 1.99 8.70
C LEU A 421 17.29 3.31 8.89
N GLY A 422 16.66 3.83 7.84
CA GLY A 422 15.82 5.01 7.86
C GLY A 422 16.59 6.29 8.19
N ASN A 423 15.84 7.37 8.42
CA ASN A 423 16.37 8.73 8.58
C ASN A 423 16.44 9.21 10.05
N GLN A 424 16.30 8.30 11.01
CA GLN A 424 16.21 8.63 12.44
C GLN A 424 17.55 8.98 13.07
N TYR A 425 18.64 8.42 12.54
CA TYR A 425 20.00 8.56 13.08
C TYR A 425 20.99 8.77 11.93
N ARG A 426 22.08 9.47 12.22
CA ARG A 426 23.24 9.51 11.33
C ARG A 426 24.05 8.23 11.43
N VAL A 427 24.81 7.93 10.38
CA VAL A 427 25.77 6.82 10.33
C VAL A 427 26.66 6.80 11.58
N THR A 428 27.29 7.94 11.91
CA THR A 428 28.18 8.05 13.06
C THR A 428 27.49 7.81 14.40
N GLU A 429 26.22 8.22 14.53
CA GLU A 429 25.44 7.99 15.76
C GLU A 429 25.11 6.50 15.90
N LEU A 430 24.79 5.81 14.81
CA LEU A 430 24.57 4.36 14.82
C LEU A 430 25.85 3.61 15.15
N GLU A 431 27.00 4.01 14.60
CA GLU A 431 28.29 3.44 14.97
C GLU A 431 28.63 3.66 16.45
N ASP A 432 28.32 4.84 16.99
CA ASP A 432 28.44 5.15 18.41
C ASP A 432 27.56 4.25 19.28
N PHE A 433 26.34 3.95 18.83
CA PHE A 433 25.44 3.08 19.54
C PHE A 433 25.85 1.61 19.46
N PHE A 434 26.13 1.08 18.26
CA PHE A 434 26.47 -0.33 18.08
C PHE A 434 27.82 -0.69 18.70
N TRP A 435 28.80 0.21 18.59
CA TRP A 435 30.17 0.00 19.08
C TRP A 435 30.63 1.20 19.91
N PRO A 436 30.22 1.28 21.19
CA PRO A 436 30.57 2.40 22.07
C PRO A 436 32.07 2.55 22.31
N VAL A 437 32.83 1.45 22.22
CA VAL A 437 34.28 1.44 22.41
C VAL A 437 35.01 1.64 21.08
N THR A 438 35.83 2.69 20.99
CA THR A 438 36.57 3.06 19.78
C THR A 438 37.49 1.95 19.28
N ALA A 439 38.12 1.18 20.17
CA ALA A 439 38.99 0.07 19.80
C ALA A 439 38.22 -1.06 19.08
N VAL A 440 37.00 -1.37 19.54
CA VAL A 440 36.10 -2.36 18.92
C VAL A 440 35.52 -1.85 17.60
N ARG A 441 35.20 -0.55 17.54
CA ARG A 441 34.71 0.09 16.31
C ARG A 441 35.74 0.11 15.19
N ASN A 442 37.03 0.05 15.51
CA ASN A 442 38.08 0.11 14.50
C ASN A 442 37.94 -1.06 13.50
N GLY A 443 37.61 -0.75 12.24
CA GLY A 443 37.35 -1.73 11.19
C GLY A 443 35.88 -2.16 11.05
N ARG A 444 34.96 -1.62 11.85
CA ARG A 444 33.51 -1.78 11.73
C ARG A 444 32.88 -0.46 11.29
N THR A 445 31.97 -0.53 10.32
CA THR A 445 31.33 0.66 9.74
C THR A 445 29.90 0.37 9.37
N ILE A 446 29.01 1.33 9.61
CA ILE A 446 27.66 1.30 9.04
C ILE A 446 27.74 1.84 7.59
N PRO A 447 27.07 1.22 6.60
CA PRO A 447 27.09 1.71 5.23
C PRO A 447 26.61 3.17 5.10
N ASP A 448 27.30 3.97 4.30
CA ASP A 448 26.99 5.41 4.11
C ASP A 448 25.59 5.67 3.54
N ASN A 449 25.06 4.73 2.78
CA ASN A 449 23.70 4.77 2.24
C ASN A 449 22.64 4.26 3.22
N LEU A 450 23.03 3.90 4.45
CA LEU A 450 22.16 3.38 5.52
C LEU A 450 21.37 2.12 5.15
N GLN A 451 21.85 1.38 4.16
CA GLN A 451 21.31 0.11 3.71
C GLN A 451 22.21 -1.01 4.22
N LEU A 452 21.81 -1.70 5.29
CA LEU A 452 22.62 -2.70 5.98
C LEU A 452 22.27 -4.12 5.48
N PRO A 453 23.17 -4.81 4.74
CA PRO A 453 22.93 -6.18 4.31
C PRO A 453 22.96 -7.14 5.49
N ILE A 454 22.02 -8.08 5.55
CA ILE A 454 22.02 -9.17 6.52
C ILE A 454 22.82 -10.34 5.94
N ARG A 455 23.95 -10.66 6.57
CA ARG A 455 24.99 -11.53 6.00
C ARG A 455 24.93 -12.97 6.53
N ARG A 456 24.43 -13.14 7.74
CA ARG A 456 24.34 -14.44 8.40
C ARG A 456 23.40 -14.40 9.60
N ALA A 457 22.99 -15.58 10.04
CA ALA A 457 22.48 -15.73 11.39
C ALA A 457 23.64 -15.64 12.39
N LEU A 458 23.44 -14.90 13.49
CA LEU A 458 24.47 -14.73 14.51
C LEU A 458 24.83 -16.10 15.11
N PRO A 459 26.10 -16.55 15.00
CA PRO A 459 26.48 -17.88 15.46
C PRO A 459 26.29 -18.03 16.95
N ARG A 460 25.88 -19.22 17.38
CA ARG A 460 25.62 -19.52 18.79
C ARG A 460 26.81 -19.20 19.71
N ARG A 461 28.04 -19.37 19.24
CA ARG A 461 29.27 -19.02 20.00
C ARG A 461 29.34 -17.53 20.35
N LEU A 462 28.89 -16.67 19.44
CA LEU A 462 28.89 -15.22 19.60
C LEU A 462 27.68 -14.77 20.42
N VAL A 463 26.52 -15.42 20.27
CA VAL A 463 25.36 -15.20 21.14
C VAL A 463 25.75 -15.33 22.62
N ILE A 464 26.56 -16.35 22.98
CA ILE A 464 26.98 -16.56 24.38
C ILE A 464 28.15 -15.65 24.76
N ASN A 465 29.10 -15.43 23.85
CA ASN A 465 30.30 -14.63 24.09
C ASN A 465 30.42 -13.54 23.03
N PRO A 466 29.84 -12.35 23.30
CA PRO A 466 29.96 -11.22 22.39
C PRO A 466 31.41 -10.86 22.08
N ASP A 467 31.67 -10.47 20.84
CA ASP A 467 32.96 -9.93 20.37
C ASP A 467 33.01 -8.40 20.44
N THR A 468 32.07 -7.82 21.18
CA THR A 468 31.90 -6.39 21.44
C THR A 468 31.76 -6.16 22.93
N GLU A 469 32.18 -4.98 23.38
CA GLU A 469 32.25 -4.64 24.81
C GLU A 469 31.69 -3.23 25.07
N ASP A 470 31.29 -2.98 26.32
CA ASP A 470 30.90 -1.67 26.79
C ASP A 470 32.12 -0.81 27.20
N GLN A 471 31.87 0.43 27.60
CA GLN A 471 32.93 1.37 28.03
C GLN A 471 33.75 0.91 29.25
N ASN A 472 33.31 -0.14 29.96
CA ASN A 472 34.01 -0.73 31.10
C ASN A 472 34.77 -2.02 30.72
N GLY A 473 34.69 -2.46 29.46
CA GLY A 473 35.25 -3.73 28.98
C GLY A 473 34.37 -4.95 29.24
N GLU A 474 33.09 -4.76 29.59
CA GLU A 474 32.15 -5.86 29.81
C GLU A 474 31.50 -6.29 28.48
N PRO A 475 31.33 -7.58 28.19
CA PRO A 475 30.71 -8.05 26.94
C PRO A 475 29.30 -7.49 26.72
N LEU A 476 29.02 -6.95 25.54
CA LEU A 476 27.76 -6.28 25.22
C LEU A 476 27.43 -6.35 23.74
N TYR A 477 26.24 -6.86 23.39
CA TYR A 477 25.64 -6.58 22.08
C TYR A 477 24.53 -5.52 22.19
N ILE A 478 24.73 -4.42 21.47
CA ILE A 478 23.64 -3.55 21.06
C ILE A 478 23.05 -4.11 19.78
N VAL A 479 21.73 -4.29 19.79
CA VAL A 479 20.96 -4.84 18.67
C VAL A 479 19.93 -3.82 18.22
N ALA A 480 19.50 -3.93 16.98
CA ALA A 480 18.44 -3.11 16.43
C ALA A 480 17.37 -3.97 15.75
N LYS A 481 16.22 -3.36 15.53
CA LYS A 481 15.16 -3.92 14.67
C LYS A 481 14.45 -2.77 13.96
N TYR A 482 14.06 -2.98 12.70
CA TYR A 482 13.11 -2.11 12.03
C TYR A 482 11.73 -2.77 12.06
N GLY A 483 10.75 -2.09 12.64
CA GLY A 483 9.40 -2.62 12.86
C GLY A 483 8.31 -1.69 12.35
N ASN A 484 7.18 -2.28 11.99
CA ASN A 484 5.99 -1.59 11.50
C ASN A 484 5.57 -0.39 12.37
N THR A 485 5.60 -0.55 13.70
CA THR A 485 5.09 0.44 14.64
C THR A 485 6.18 1.37 15.15
N THR A 486 7.32 0.82 15.56
CA THR A 486 8.37 1.60 16.24
C THR A 486 9.52 2.03 15.32
N LYS A 487 9.48 1.69 14.03
CA LYS A 487 10.54 1.96 13.04
C LYS A 487 11.87 1.37 13.51
N LEU A 488 13.01 2.05 13.29
CA LEU A 488 14.30 1.63 13.82
C LEU A 488 14.37 1.93 15.33
N THR A 489 14.56 0.89 16.11
CA THR A 489 14.85 0.98 17.55
C THR A 489 16.08 0.18 17.91
N LEU A 490 16.78 0.62 18.95
CA LEU A 490 17.95 -0.05 19.51
C LEU A 490 17.62 -0.66 20.88
N GLY A 491 18.27 -1.76 21.19
CA GLY A 491 18.09 -2.53 22.40
C GLY A 491 19.39 -3.17 22.87
N ARG A 492 19.36 -3.70 24.09
CA ARG A 492 20.48 -4.44 24.69
C ARG A 492 20.11 -5.90 24.73
N TYR A 493 20.89 -6.74 24.04
CA TYR A 493 20.74 -8.17 24.18
C TYR A 493 21.14 -8.59 25.61
N SER A 494 20.37 -9.49 26.20
CA SER A 494 20.53 -9.94 27.58
C SER A 494 21.74 -10.86 27.81
N GLY A 495 22.33 -11.44 26.76
CA GLY A 495 23.45 -12.40 26.86
C GLY A 495 23.04 -13.80 27.30
N MET A 496 21.83 -13.98 27.81
CA MET A 496 21.28 -15.25 28.26
C MET A 496 19.86 -15.41 27.75
N GLU A 497 19.42 -16.65 27.56
CA GLU A 497 18.03 -16.91 27.20
C GLU A 497 17.11 -16.67 28.40
N ALA A 498 15.99 -16.02 28.14
CA ALA A 498 14.91 -15.91 29.09
C ALA A 498 14.06 -17.18 29.08
N TYR A 499 13.60 -17.57 30.26
CA TYR A 499 12.61 -18.63 30.42
C TYR A 499 11.27 -17.96 30.67
N THR A 500 10.33 -18.14 29.76
CA THR A 500 8.98 -17.59 29.89
C THR A 500 7.99 -18.70 30.19
N CYS A 501 6.88 -18.37 30.84
CA CYS A 501 5.83 -19.32 31.15
C CYS A 501 4.48 -18.66 30.88
N THR A 502 3.67 -19.31 30.06
CA THR A 502 2.31 -18.83 29.77
C THR A 502 1.39 -19.08 30.97
N ASN A 503 0.21 -18.45 30.96
CA ASN A 503 -0.82 -18.69 31.99
C ASN A 503 -1.29 -20.16 32.05
N LEU A 504 -1.02 -20.95 31.01
CA LEU A 504 -1.33 -22.38 30.93
C LEU A 504 -0.17 -23.26 31.41
N GLY A 505 0.91 -22.69 31.93
CA GLY A 505 2.08 -23.42 32.41
C GLY A 505 3.01 -23.92 31.29
N LEU A 506 2.84 -23.46 30.05
CA LEU A 506 3.77 -23.79 28.97
C LEU A 506 5.03 -22.94 29.10
N GLU A 507 6.15 -23.60 29.32
CA GLU A 507 7.47 -23.00 29.44
C GLU A 507 8.19 -22.92 28.10
N SER A 508 8.84 -21.80 27.82
CA SER A 508 9.66 -21.60 26.63
C SER A 508 10.98 -20.92 26.95
N ARG A 509 11.96 -21.06 26.05
CA ARG A 509 13.23 -20.34 26.06
C ARG A 509 13.23 -19.32 24.95
N GLU A 510 13.72 -18.11 25.21
CA GLU A 510 13.64 -16.99 24.27
C GLU A 510 14.90 -16.12 24.31
N VAL A 511 15.24 -15.51 23.17
CA VAL A 511 16.16 -14.36 23.13
C VAL A 511 15.46 -13.18 23.79
N ALA A 512 16.06 -12.62 24.83
CA ALA A 512 15.54 -11.41 25.48
C ALA A 512 16.34 -10.17 25.11
N VAL A 513 15.62 -9.10 24.77
CA VAL A 513 16.16 -7.77 24.46
C VAL A 513 15.53 -6.74 25.38
N TYR A 514 16.38 -5.96 26.06
CA TYR A 514 15.98 -4.83 26.88
C TYR A 514 15.96 -3.55 26.08
N ASN A 515 15.14 -2.57 26.49
CA ASN A 515 15.18 -1.23 25.92
C ASN A 515 16.58 -0.62 26.07
N TYR A 516 17.05 0.11 25.04
CA TYR A 516 18.40 0.69 25.06
C TYR A 516 18.64 1.62 26.24
N SER A 517 17.68 2.51 26.52
CA SER A 517 17.68 3.42 27.66
C SER A 517 16.25 3.88 28.00
N LYS A 518 16.07 4.47 29.19
CA LYS A 518 14.79 5.08 29.58
C LYS A 518 14.34 6.25 28.69
N PHE A 519 15.26 6.83 27.90
CA PHE A 519 14.99 7.96 27.02
C PHE A 519 14.76 7.54 25.57
N SER A 520 15.04 6.28 25.23
CA SER A 520 14.93 5.75 23.87
C SER A 520 13.57 5.15 23.56
N GLY A 521 12.66 5.11 24.53
CA GLY A 521 11.36 4.45 24.39
C GLY A 521 11.46 2.93 24.42
N ASN A 522 10.39 2.28 23.97
CA ASN A 522 10.29 0.82 23.94
C ASN A 522 11.05 0.27 22.72
N PHE A 523 11.73 -0.87 22.90
CA PHE A 523 12.37 -1.56 21.79
C PHE A 523 11.35 -2.08 20.77
N SER A 524 10.18 -2.52 21.24
CA SER A 524 9.11 -3.02 20.37
C SER A 524 7.72 -2.71 20.91
N GLU A 525 6.75 -2.67 20.00
CA GLU A 525 5.32 -2.51 20.25
C GLU A 525 4.46 -3.47 19.44
N HIS A 526 3.16 -3.49 19.73
CA HIS A 526 2.17 -4.18 18.89
C HIS A 526 2.31 -3.77 17.42
N GLY A 527 2.44 -4.76 16.54
CA GLY A 527 2.71 -4.59 15.11
C GLY A 527 4.16 -4.87 14.70
N ASP A 528 5.11 -4.89 15.64
CA ASP A 528 6.52 -5.21 15.34
C ASP A 528 6.80 -6.73 15.32
N SER A 529 5.83 -7.57 15.65
CA SER A 529 5.95 -9.04 15.54
C SER A 529 6.43 -9.42 14.14
N GLY A 530 7.47 -10.25 14.08
CA GLY A 530 8.10 -10.69 12.83
C GLY A 530 9.29 -9.85 12.42
N SER A 531 9.56 -8.71 13.06
CA SER A 531 10.79 -7.95 12.82
C SER A 531 12.04 -8.80 13.09
N LEU A 532 13.00 -8.69 12.18
CA LEU A 532 14.35 -9.17 12.39
C LEU A 532 15.07 -8.31 13.43
N ILE A 533 15.65 -8.95 14.44
CA ILE A 533 16.59 -8.35 15.38
C ILE A 533 18.01 -8.63 14.88
N PHE A 534 18.84 -7.60 14.73
CA PHE A 534 20.17 -7.70 14.12
C PHE A 534 21.24 -6.87 14.86
N THR A 535 22.52 -7.16 14.61
CA THR A 535 23.67 -6.38 15.10
C THR A 535 24.12 -5.35 14.07
N GLY A 536 24.95 -4.38 14.49
CA GLY A 536 25.54 -3.38 13.57
C GLY A 536 26.38 -3.98 12.44
N ASP A 537 26.86 -5.23 12.58
CA ASP A 537 27.64 -5.93 11.55
C ASP A 537 26.76 -6.54 10.44
N GLY A 538 25.44 -6.49 10.59
CA GLY A 538 24.49 -7.16 9.70
C GLY A 538 24.31 -8.64 10.04
N ASP A 539 24.52 -9.04 11.30
CA ASP A 539 24.23 -10.40 11.75
C ASP A 539 22.83 -10.47 12.36
N GLY A 540 21.99 -11.37 11.87
CA GLY A 540 20.64 -11.56 12.38
C GLY A 540 20.61 -12.42 13.65
N LEU A 541 20.13 -11.85 14.75
CA LEU A 541 20.07 -12.50 16.06
C LEU A 541 18.79 -13.34 16.24
N ALA A 542 17.62 -12.74 16.00
CA ALA A 542 16.34 -13.36 16.36
C ALA A 542 15.16 -12.81 15.54
N MET A 543 14.08 -13.58 15.48
CA MET A 543 12.77 -13.15 15.01
C MET A 543 11.90 -12.75 16.21
N LEU A 544 11.45 -11.50 16.25
CA LEU A 544 10.64 -10.96 17.34
C LEU A 544 9.23 -11.58 17.34
N HIS A 545 8.74 -12.04 18.49
CA HIS A 545 7.36 -12.56 18.58
C HIS A 545 6.51 -11.96 19.70
N SER A 546 7.11 -11.52 20.81
CA SER A 546 6.33 -11.03 21.95
C SER A 546 7.11 -10.02 22.81
N GLY A 547 6.42 -9.45 23.80
CA GLY A 547 7.01 -8.53 24.75
C GLY A 547 6.29 -8.54 26.09
N MET A 548 6.93 -7.98 27.10
CA MET A 548 6.41 -7.84 28.46
C MET A 548 5.90 -6.41 28.68
N SER A 549 4.67 -6.17 28.26
CA SER A 549 4.02 -4.87 28.39
C SER A 549 3.50 -4.59 29.80
N ARG A 550 3.58 -3.33 30.20
CA ARG A 550 2.96 -2.78 31.41
C ARG A 550 2.50 -1.35 31.15
N GLY A 551 1.19 -1.14 31.13
CA GLY A 551 0.62 0.15 30.76
C GLY A 551 0.95 0.49 29.30
N MET A 552 1.53 1.67 29.07
CA MET A 552 1.99 2.12 27.73
C MET A 552 3.45 1.75 27.43
N GLY A 553 4.09 0.98 28.31
CA GLY A 553 5.49 0.58 28.18
C GLY A 553 5.63 -0.89 27.82
N ASN A 554 6.65 -1.24 27.04
CA ASN A 554 7.12 -2.60 26.87
C ASN A 554 8.55 -2.69 27.41
N HIS A 555 8.78 -3.52 28.43
CA HIS A 555 10.04 -3.52 29.18
C HIS A 555 11.08 -4.49 28.64
N VAL A 556 10.62 -5.61 28.07
CA VAL A 556 11.46 -6.69 27.56
C VAL A 556 10.79 -7.24 26.33
N THR A 557 11.56 -7.45 25.28
CA THR A 557 11.11 -8.09 24.03
C THR A 557 11.67 -9.49 23.96
N PHE A 558 10.88 -10.43 23.48
CA PHE A 558 11.26 -11.83 23.29
C PHE A 558 11.24 -12.19 21.80
N GLY A 559 12.21 -13.00 21.40
CA GLY A 559 12.30 -13.51 20.05
C GLY A 559 12.91 -14.91 19.99
N THR A 560 12.64 -15.58 18.88
CA THR A 560 13.18 -16.92 18.59
C THR A 560 14.54 -16.76 17.88
N PRO A 561 15.60 -17.48 18.28
CA PRO A 561 16.91 -17.36 17.63
C PRO A 561 16.84 -17.59 16.11
N LEU A 562 17.48 -16.72 15.33
CA LEU A 562 17.34 -16.73 13.88
C LEU A 562 17.89 -18.02 13.25
N TRP A 563 19.03 -18.51 13.74
CA TRP A 563 19.62 -19.77 13.25
C TRP A 563 18.64 -20.94 13.39
N TRP A 564 17.87 -20.99 14.48
CA TRP A 564 16.88 -22.04 14.72
C TRP A 564 15.65 -21.85 13.83
N VAL A 565 15.20 -20.61 13.61
CA VAL A 565 14.14 -20.31 12.62
C VAL A 565 14.53 -20.80 11.23
N ILE A 566 15.78 -20.57 10.82
CA ILE A 566 16.30 -21.06 9.54
C ILE A 566 16.36 -22.61 9.51
N GLU A 567 16.73 -23.28 10.60
CA GLU A 567 16.64 -24.76 10.69
C GLU A 567 15.19 -25.25 10.45
N GLN A 568 14.19 -24.58 11.03
CA GLN A 568 12.78 -24.94 10.81
C GLN A 568 12.36 -24.73 9.35
N ILE A 569 12.80 -23.62 8.73
CA ILE A 569 12.52 -23.34 7.31
C ILE A 569 13.19 -24.37 6.42
N LEU A 570 14.44 -24.74 6.65
CA LEU A 570 15.13 -25.80 5.90
C LEU A 570 14.46 -27.17 6.08
N GLY A 571 13.81 -27.40 7.23
CA GLY A 571 12.98 -28.59 7.43
C GLY A 571 11.77 -28.66 6.49
N LYS A 572 11.14 -27.51 6.18
CA LYS A 572 9.99 -27.42 5.26
C LYS A 572 10.42 -27.22 3.80
N TYR A 573 11.47 -26.44 3.56
CA TYR A 573 12.02 -26.05 2.27
C TYR A 573 13.51 -26.41 2.20
N PRO A 574 13.87 -27.69 1.94
CA PRO A 574 15.25 -28.16 2.01
C PRO A 574 16.20 -27.50 1.00
N SER A 575 15.65 -26.89 -0.05
CA SER A 575 16.40 -26.19 -1.10
C SER A 575 16.26 -24.66 -1.00
N ALA A 576 16.01 -24.12 0.20
CA ALA A 576 15.92 -22.68 0.42
C ALA A 576 17.29 -21.98 0.30
N GLU A 577 17.31 -20.87 -0.44
CA GLU A 577 18.43 -19.94 -0.51
C GLU A 577 18.05 -18.57 0.09
N PHE A 578 18.81 -18.10 1.07
CA PHE A 578 18.43 -16.96 1.91
C PHE A 578 19.01 -15.60 1.44
N TYR A 579 19.17 -15.41 0.13
CA TYR A 579 19.70 -14.17 -0.49
C TYR A 579 20.92 -13.58 0.23
N GLY A 580 21.92 -14.41 0.50
CA GLY A 580 23.17 -14.00 1.13
C GLY A 580 23.25 -14.22 2.64
N ILE A 581 22.15 -14.56 3.32
CA ILE A 581 22.20 -14.96 4.75
C ILE A 581 22.78 -16.36 4.84
N THR A 582 23.93 -16.49 5.49
CA THR A 582 24.62 -17.77 5.74
C THR A 582 24.35 -18.32 7.15
N LEU A 583 24.55 -19.62 7.32
CA LEU A 583 24.61 -20.31 8.61
C LEU A 583 26.06 -20.74 8.85
N ASP A 584 26.60 -20.43 10.02
CA ASP A 584 27.93 -20.89 10.47
C ASP A 584 27.87 -22.21 11.25
#